data_AF-A0A9P7CLT2-F1
#
_entry.id   AF-A0A9P7CLT2-F1
#
_cell.length_a   1.000
_cell.length_b   1.000
_cell.length_c   1.000
_cell.angle_alpha   90.00
_cell.angle_beta   90.00
_cell.angle_gamma   90.00
#
_symmetry.space_group_name_H-M   'P 1'
#
loop_
_entity.id
_entity.type
_entity.pdbx_description
1 polymer ?
#
loop_
_entity_poly.entity_id
_entity_poly.type
_entity_poly.pdbx_seq_one_letter_code
_entity_poly.pdbx_strand_id
1 'polypeptide(L)'
;MNCISIRAKIIIKLRKCLSSTSQNCRSTLVKHPVWDEIACLVRAMVAVSFFYASLSESFLAECFHVVALLASTGPTLIRSSIHGLVVNAIHMLITSECITVCNRKKLKYLMNDVGDGKYRVHFGLNKSYANAFTITEETMSDNMENINLASLEIIVQLLLEVTSSAAPNADTANAWRARWMSLATSMTFQFNPSLQPRSFVILGCLAQDEIDDDLLFQILVVLRNELAHFDEANSQLAISILMCLKNVVNNLSASSRYLKPMFWAAISMIQMDHSAIFPHAVKLLHAILRNMDANKFFDHRSIQEVMMAVRVPFASVMSDIDAASGVSFDTQFSFAVAGALLKGFQFADARENVLRCLATFLEIETKINFTPNRIDARCLGYFAGLLPFAAKNDSLSELLPLAGIIDLNDEMVTCFSSDIHTAIWRAIDIPNNTTGILLVSFLVGMLSLAENEAERLFLYGILSKAAVSTPEVFALVYESLIPKMSSIVVSSDNVALIEAVKKILITACSEQAFNSTERASQQRRYLENIGFNSFGEINFGSMNNTFSVSAKLTSELLRMICE
;
A
#
# COMPACT_ATOMS: atom_id res chain seq x y z
N MET A 1 20.62 -22.68 -42.25
CA MET A 1 19.81 -21.52 -41.78
C MET A 1 20.18 -21.27 -40.32
N ASN A 2 20.68 -20.09 -39.99
CA ASN A 2 21.15 -19.80 -38.64
C ASN A 2 19.94 -19.57 -37.71
N CYS A 3 19.62 -20.50 -36.80
CA CYS A 3 18.45 -20.45 -35.91
C CYS A 3 18.39 -19.15 -35.08
N ILE A 4 19.54 -18.53 -34.81
CA ILE A 4 19.68 -17.23 -34.14
C ILE A 4 18.94 -16.13 -34.92
N SER A 5 19.07 -16.12 -36.25
CA SER A 5 18.38 -15.15 -37.13
C SER A 5 16.86 -15.33 -37.09
N ILE A 6 16.38 -16.57 -36.95
CA ILE A 6 14.94 -16.86 -36.88
C ILE A 6 14.37 -16.37 -35.54
N ARG A 7 15.03 -16.70 -34.41
CA ARG A 7 14.62 -16.24 -33.08
C ARG A 7 14.57 -14.71 -33.00
N ALA A 8 15.61 -14.04 -33.49
CA ALA A 8 15.68 -12.58 -33.54
C ALA A 8 14.49 -12.01 -34.34
N LYS A 9 14.21 -12.56 -35.53
CA LYS A 9 13.09 -12.11 -36.37
C LYS A 9 11.73 -12.30 -35.69
N ILE A 10 11.50 -13.43 -35.03
CA ILE A 10 10.24 -13.71 -34.32
C ILE A 10 10.07 -12.72 -33.15
N ILE A 11 11.09 -12.53 -32.32
CA ILE A 11 11.04 -11.57 -31.19
C ILE A 11 10.79 -10.14 -31.70
N ILE A 12 11.50 -9.71 -32.73
CA ILE A 12 11.33 -8.36 -33.31
C ILE A 12 9.91 -8.19 -33.85
N LYS A 13 9.39 -9.20 -34.55
CA LYS A 13 8.03 -9.17 -35.09
C LYS A 13 6.99 -9.15 -33.99
N LEU A 14 7.16 -9.96 -32.95
CA LEU A 14 6.27 -10.01 -31.78
C LEU A 14 6.24 -8.66 -31.04
N ARG A 15 7.41 -8.03 -30.86
CA ARG A 15 7.50 -6.67 -30.31
C ARG A 15 6.77 -5.65 -31.16
N LYS A 16 6.92 -5.70 -32.49
CA LYS A 16 6.18 -4.81 -33.41
C LYS A 16 4.67 -5.02 -33.30
N CYS A 17 4.20 -6.27 -33.22
CA CYS A 17 2.79 -6.59 -33.00
C CYS A 17 2.29 -5.99 -31.67
N LEU A 18 3.05 -6.16 -30.58
CA LEU A 18 2.71 -5.55 -29.28
C LEU A 18 2.65 -4.03 -29.36
N SER A 19 3.67 -3.37 -29.93
CA SER A 19 3.65 -1.91 -30.10
C SER A 19 2.49 -1.43 -30.97
N SER A 20 2.09 -2.20 -32.00
CA SER A 20 0.96 -1.85 -32.85
C SER A 20 -0.40 -1.89 -32.14
N THR A 21 -0.51 -2.56 -30.98
CA THR A 21 -1.77 -2.60 -30.20
C THR A 21 -2.14 -1.26 -29.56
N SER A 22 -1.23 -0.29 -29.56
CA SER A 22 -1.52 1.12 -29.25
C SER A 22 -2.36 1.82 -30.33
N GLN A 23 -2.43 1.24 -31.52
CA GLN A 23 -3.32 1.67 -32.60
C GLN A 23 -4.59 0.83 -32.53
N ASN A 24 -5.77 1.46 -32.54
CA ASN A 24 -7.06 0.77 -32.37
C ASN A 24 -7.19 0.00 -31.04
N CYS A 25 -6.77 0.66 -29.95
CA CYS A 25 -6.82 0.14 -28.60
C CYS A 25 -8.14 -0.58 -28.26
N ARG A 26 -8.01 -1.72 -27.57
CA ARG A 26 -9.11 -2.46 -26.96
C ARG A 26 -8.90 -2.52 -25.45
N SER A 27 -9.98 -2.72 -24.71
CA SER A 27 -9.91 -2.91 -23.25
C SER A 27 -9.13 -4.18 -22.88
N THR A 28 -9.20 -5.22 -23.71
CA THR A 28 -8.41 -6.44 -23.53
C THR A 28 -7.60 -6.77 -24.78
N LEU A 29 -6.41 -7.33 -24.57
CA LEU A 29 -5.50 -7.68 -25.65
C LEU A 29 -6.06 -8.79 -26.55
N VAL A 30 -6.80 -9.75 -25.97
CA VAL A 30 -7.40 -10.89 -26.69
C VAL A 30 -8.42 -10.44 -27.74
N LYS A 31 -9.09 -9.31 -27.52
CA LYS A 31 -10.08 -8.74 -28.45
C LYS A 31 -9.45 -7.92 -29.57
N HIS A 32 -8.12 -7.75 -29.56
CA HIS A 32 -7.42 -6.97 -30.57
C HIS A 32 -7.18 -7.79 -31.85
N PRO A 33 -7.33 -7.23 -33.07
CA PRO A 33 -7.16 -7.97 -34.33
C PRO A 33 -5.79 -8.65 -34.51
N VAL A 34 -4.76 -8.13 -33.86
CA VAL A 34 -3.37 -8.65 -33.93
C VAL A 34 -3.14 -9.80 -32.93
N TRP A 35 -4.12 -10.13 -32.08
CA TRP A 35 -3.97 -11.16 -31.04
C TRP A 35 -3.60 -12.53 -31.60
N ASP A 36 -4.25 -12.99 -32.66
CA ASP A 36 -3.98 -14.32 -33.23
C ASP A 36 -2.55 -14.41 -33.77
N GLU A 37 -2.03 -13.31 -34.34
CA GLU A 37 -0.64 -13.21 -34.77
C GLU A 37 0.31 -13.27 -33.56
N ILE A 38 0.01 -12.55 -32.48
CA ILE A 38 0.77 -12.59 -31.22
C ILE A 38 0.80 -14.02 -30.66
N ALA A 39 -0.36 -14.68 -30.59
CA ALA A 39 -0.51 -16.04 -30.10
C ALA A 39 0.32 -17.04 -30.94
N CYS A 40 0.25 -16.94 -32.27
CA CYS A 40 1.06 -17.76 -33.17
C CYS A 40 2.56 -17.55 -32.95
N LEU A 41 3.00 -16.29 -32.85
CA LEU A 41 4.42 -15.94 -32.64
C LEU A 41 4.93 -16.43 -31.29
N VAL A 42 4.13 -16.34 -30.22
CA VAL A 42 4.46 -16.90 -28.89
C VAL A 42 4.66 -18.41 -28.98
N ARG A 43 3.78 -19.13 -29.69
CA ARG A 43 3.92 -20.59 -29.87
C ARG A 43 5.16 -20.95 -30.68
N ALA A 44 5.42 -20.21 -31.76
CA ALA A 44 6.64 -20.37 -32.54
C ALA A 44 7.90 -20.11 -31.69
N MET A 45 7.87 -19.11 -30.81
CA MET A 45 8.96 -18.85 -29.87
C MET A 45 9.22 -20.05 -28.97
N VAL A 46 8.18 -20.67 -28.38
CA VAL A 46 8.36 -21.85 -27.49
C VAL A 46 9.08 -22.98 -28.22
N ALA A 47 8.66 -23.28 -29.45
CA ALA A 47 9.24 -24.35 -30.25
C ALA A 47 10.73 -24.14 -30.59
N VAL A 48 11.15 -22.88 -30.75
CA VAL A 48 12.53 -22.51 -31.13
C VAL A 48 13.42 -22.22 -29.92
N SER A 49 12.87 -22.18 -28.70
CA SER A 49 13.57 -21.75 -27.48
C SER A 49 14.63 -22.72 -26.93
N PHE A 50 14.78 -23.93 -27.49
CA PHE A 50 15.68 -24.99 -26.98
C PHE A 50 17.13 -24.94 -27.52
N PHE A 51 17.49 -23.96 -28.35
CA PHE A 51 18.78 -23.97 -29.04
C PHE A 51 19.83 -23.04 -28.41
N TYR A 52 21.03 -23.59 -28.23
CA TYR A 52 22.22 -22.98 -27.63
C TYR A 52 22.60 -21.68 -28.34
N ALA A 53 22.66 -20.59 -27.58
CA ALA A 53 23.18 -19.30 -28.05
C ALA A 53 24.30 -18.86 -27.11
N SER A 54 25.36 -18.30 -27.69
CA SER A 54 26.33 -17.49 -26.94
C SER A 54 25.59 -16.36 -26.23
N LEU A 55 25.95 -16.13 -24.97
CA LEU A 55 25.27 -15.17 -24.11
C LEU A 55 25.41 -13.71 -24.58
N SER A 56 26.43 -13.43 -25.41
CA SER A 56 26.74 -12.13 -26.01
C SER A 56 25.70 -11.61 -27.01
N GLU A 57 24.85 -12.48 -27.59
CA GLU A 57 23.76 -12.12 -28.51
C GLU A 57 22.38 -12.45 -27.92
N SER A 58 22.28 -12.47 -26.59
CA SER A 58 21.04 -12.83 -25.93
C SER A 58 20.00 -11.70 -26.01
N PHE A 59 18.91 -11.96 -26.73
CA PHE A 59 17.67 -11.14 -26.72
C PHE A 59 16.88 -11.34 -25.41
N LEU A 60 17.59 -11.45 -24.28
CA LEU A 60 17.01 -11.84 -23.00
C LEU A 60 16.04 -10.77 -22.50
N ALA A 61 16.46 -9.50 -22.54
CA ALA A 61 15.63 -8.35 -22.19
C ALA A 61 14.34 -8.29 -23.02
N GLU A 62 14.43 -8.47 -24.34
CA GLU A 62 13.26 -8.53 -25.20
C GLU A 62 12.34 -9.71 -24.89
N CYS A 63 12.90 -10.89 -24.63
CA CYS A 63 12.14 -12.09 -24.27
C CYS A 63 11.36 -11.88 -22.96
N PHE A 64 12.04 -11.39 -21.92
CA PHE A 64 11.44 -11.14 -20.61
C PHE A 64 10.43 -10.01 -20.64
N HIS A 65 10.65 -8.98 -21.46
CA HIS A 65 9.65 -7.95 -21.71
C HIS A 65 8.37 -8.53 -22.32
N VAL A 66 8.49 -9.37 -23.35
CA VAL A 66 7.34 -10.05 -23.97
C VAL A 66 6.62 -10.95 -22.97
N VAL A 67 7.37 -11.76 -22.22
CA VAL A 67 6.81 -12.65 -21.18
C VAL A 67 6.01 -11.84 -20.16
N ALA A 68 6.59 -10.76 -19.63
CA ALA A 68 5.93 -9.94 -18.61
C ALA A 68 4.68 -9.25 -19.17
N LEU A 69 4.72 -8.76 -20.41
CA LEU A 69 3.54 -8.16 -21.05
C LEU A 69 2.42 -9.16 -21.35
N LEU A 70 2.74 -10.44 -21.58
CA LEU A 70 1.77 -11.47 -21.99
C LEU A 70 1.42 -12.49 -20.88
N ALA A 71 2.06 -12.38 -19.71
CA ALA A 71 1.78 -13.24 -18.57
C ALA A 71 0.27 -13.25 -18.27
N SER A 72 -0.26 -14.44 -17.93
CA SER A 72 -1.66 -14.62 -17.52
C SER A 72 -2.72 -14.09 -18.51
N THR A 73 -2.39 -14.03 -19.81
CA THR A 73 -3.29 -13.48 -20.83
C THR A 73 -3.78 -14.53 -21.83
N GLY A 74 -5.08 -14.52 -22.07
CA GLY A 74 -5.72 -15.34 -23.09
C GLY A 74 -5.93 -16.79 -22.66
N PRO A 75 -6.14 -17.69 -23.64
CA PRO A 75 -6.41 -19.09 -23.38
C PRO A 75 -5.31 -19.77 -22.55
N THR A 76 -5.68 -20.82 -21.80
CA THR A 76 -4.72 -21.62 -21.03
C THR A 76 -3.53 -22.09 -21.87
N LEU A 77 -3.71 -22.40 -23.15
CA LEU A 77 -2.61 -22.75 -24.04
C LEU A 77 -1.55 -21.64 -24.17
N ILE A 78 -1.97 -20.39 -24.32
CA ILE A 78 -1.05 -19.26 -24.47
C ILE A 78 -0.36 -18.96 -23.15
N ARG A 79 -1.12 -18.97 -22.05
CA ARG A 79 -0.55 -18.85 -20.69
C ARG A 79 0.49 -19.93 -20.41
N SER A 80 0.21 -21.18 -20.80
CA SER A 80 1.15 -22.30 -20.66
C SER A 80 2.37 -22.14 -21.58
N SER A 81 2.19 -21.56 -22.76
CA SER A 81 3.28 -21.24 -23.69
C SER A 81 4.20 -20.17 -23.10
N ILE A 82 3.66 -19.10 -22.50
CA ILE A 82 4.44 -18.06 -21.82
C ILE A 82 5.22 -18.64 -20.62
N HIS A 83 4.58 -19.47 -19.78
CA HIS A 83 5.27 -20.19 -18.71
C HIS A 83 6.40 -21.08 -19.27
N GLY A 84 6.13 -21.84 -20.33
CA GLY A 84 7.12 -22.65 -21.02
C GLY A 84 8.29 -21.86 -21.59
N LEU A 85 8.08 -20.62 -22.06
CA LEU A 85 9.16 -19.72 -22.49
C LEU A 85 10.10 -19.38 -21.34
N VAL A 86 9.57 -19.12 -20.14
CA VAL A 86 10.39 -18.82 -18.96
C VAL A 86 11.22 -20.04 -18.56
N VAL A 87 10.59 -21.21 -18.48
CA VAL A 87 11.29 -22.49 -18.21
C VAL A 87 12.38 -22.72 -19.25
N ASN A 88 12.08 -22.59 -20.54
CA ASN A 88 13.08 -22.78 -21.58
C ASN A 88 14.21 -21.74 -21.48
N ALA A 89 13.89 -20.47 -21.22
CA ALA A 89 14.89 -19.42 -21.05
C ALA A 89 15.85 -19.72 -19.87
N ILE A 90 15.32 -20.05 -18.69
CA ILE A 90 16.16 -20.40 -17.53
C ILE A 90 16.99 -21.65 -17.83
N HIS A 91 16.43 -22.65 -18.53
CA HIS A 91 17.13 -23.90 -18.84
C HIS A 91 18.31 -23.63 -19.76
N MET A 92 18.10 -22.81 -20.80
CA MET A 92 19.14 -22.37 -21.72
C MET A 92 20.26 -21.61 -20.99
N LEU A 93 19.91 -20.82 -19.97
CA LEU A 93 20.91 -20.13 -19.16
C LEU A 93 21.71 -21.13 -18.31
N ILE A 94 21.05 -22.08 -17.64
CA ILE A 94 21.72 -23.12 -16.83
C ILE A 94 22.73 -23.94 -17.65
N THR A 95 22.39 -24.28 -18.89
CA THR A 95 23.25 -25.07 -19.80
C THR A 95 24.35 -24.24 -20.46
N SER A 96 24.33 -22.91 -20.33
CA SER A 96 25.39 -22.03 -20.82
C SER A 96 26.71 -22.30 -20.10
N GLU A 97 27.81 -22.30 -20.86
CA GLU A 97 29.17 -22.50 -20.34
C GLU A 97 29.71 -21.27 -19.60
N CYS A 98 29.14 -20.09 -19.86
CA CYS A 98 29.66 -18.81 -19.35
C CYS A 98 29.21 -18.46 -17.91
N ILE A 99 28.50 -19.36 -17.21
CA ILE A 99 27.91 -19.10 -15.89
C ILE A 99 28.73 -19.80 -14.79
N THR A 100 28.97 -19.08 -13.69
CA THR A 100 29.66 -19.62 -12.51
C THR A 100 28.88 -20.76 -11.85
N VAL A 101 29.58 -21.65 -11.12
CA VAL A 101 28.93 -22.78 -10.43
C VAL A 101 27.89 -22.31 -9.41
N CYS A 102 28.17 -21.20 -8.71
CA CYS A 102 27.24 -20.61 -7.73
C CYS A 102 25.97 -20.11 -8.42
N ASN A 103 26.10 -19.29 -9.47
CA ASN A 103 24.97 -18.76 -10.22
C ASN A 103 24.18 -19.88 -10.91
N ARG A 104 24.85 -20.93 -11.39
CA ARG A 104 24.17 -22.11 -11.96
C ARG A 104 23.32 -22.84 -10.92
N LYS A 105 23.78 -22.97 -9.67
CA LYS A 105 22.97 -23.52 -8.57
C LYS A 105 21.76 -22.63 -8.30
N LYS A 106 21.95 -21.31 -8.22
CA LYS A 106 20.88 -20.33 -8.02
C LYS A 106 19.81 -20.42 -9.13
N LEU A 107 20.22 -20.44 -10.39
CA LEU A 107 19.32 -20.62 -11.53
C LEU A 107 18.56 -21.96 -11.49
N LYS A 108 19.16 -23.04 -10.99
CA LYS A 108 18.47 -24.33 -10.78
C LYS A 108 17.40 -24.24 -9.70
N TYR A 109 17.62 -23.49 -8.62
CA TYR A 109 16.58 -23.22 -7.62
C TYR A 109 15.43 -22.42 -8.25
N LEU A 110 15.74 -21.33 -8.94
CA LEU A 110 14.72 -20.52 -9.65
C LEU A 110 13.94 -21.34 -10.68
N MET A 111 14.59 -22.27 -11.38
CA MET A 111 13.93 -23.22 -12.29
C MET A 111 12.91 -24.09 -11.56
N ASN A 112 13.30 -24.66 -10.41
CA ASN A 112 12.43 -25.50 -9.61
C ASN A 112 11.22 -24.71 -9.09
N ASP A 113 11.44 -23.47 -8.65
CA ASP A 113 10.38 -22.59 -8.17
C ASP A 113 9.38 -22.29 -9.29
N VAL A 114 9.85 -21.91 -10.49
CA VAL A 114 8.98 -21.68 -11.66
C VAL A 114 8.22 -22.95 -12.06
N GLY A 115 8.84 -24.12 -11.88
CA GLY A 115 8.22 -25.43 -12.12
C GLY A 115 7.15 -25.82 -11.10
N ASP A 116 7.17 -25.22 -9.89
CA ASP A 116 6.23 -25.53 -8.81
C ASP A 116 4.79 -25.10 -9.18
N GLY A 117 3.83 -25.91 -8.73
CA GLY A 117 2.40 -25.64 -8.87
C GLY A 117 2.00 -24.30 -8.25
N LYS A 118 2.64 -23.87 -7.16
CA LYS A 118 2.37 -22.55 -6.55
C LYS A 118 2.74 -21.40 -7.49
N TYR A 119 3.90 -21.48 -8.13
CA TYR A 119 4.37 -20.41 -9.00
C TYR A 119 3.61 -20.35 -10.33
N ARG A 120 3.16 -21.52 -10.81
CA ARG A 120 2.26 -21.65 -11.97
C ARG A 120 0.96 -20.86 -11.84
N VAL A 121 0.43 -20.70 -10.62
CA VAL A 121 -0.78 -19.89 -10.36
C VAL A 121 -0.56 -18.42 -10.74
N HIS A 122 0.66 -17.89 -10.61
CA HIS A 122 0.95 -16.51 -11.04
C HIS A 122 0.80 -16.31 -12.55
N PHE A 123 0.99 -17.37 -13.34
CA PHE A 123 0.73 -17.42 -14.79
C PHE A 123 -0.74 -17.75 -15.12
N GLY A 124 -1.60 -17.88 -14.11
CA GLY A 124 -2.99 -18.30 -14.22
C GLY A 124 -3.18 -19.81 -14.42
N LEU A 125 -2.13 -20.62 -14.28
CA LEU A 125 -2.17 -22.05 -14.57
C LEU A 125 -2.66 -22.85 -13.36
N ASN A 126 -3.98 -22.83 -13.13
CA ASN A 126 -4.60 -23.48 -11.97
C ASN A 126 -4.87 -24.98 -12.19
N LYS A 127 -4.79 -25.46 -13.44
CA LYS A 127 -5.10 -26.84 -13.81
C LYS A 127 -3.81 -27.63 -14.03
N SER A 128 -3.60 -28.68 -13.23
CA SER A 128 -2.36 -29.48 -13.22
C SER A 128 -2.04 -30.18 -14.55
N TYR A 129 -3.07 -30.46 -15.37
CA TYR A 129 -2.97 -31.22 -16.61
C TYR A 129 -2.65 -30.39 -17.87
N ALA A 130 -2.59 -29.06 -17.76
CA ALA A 130 -2.39 -28.19 -18.92
C ALA A 130 -0.92 -27.80 -19.08
N ASN A 131 -0.37 -28.09 -20.26
CA ASN A 131 1.01 -27.80 -20.66
C ASN A 131 0.96 -27.02 -21.98
N ALA A 132 2.05 -26.36 -22.37
CA ALA A 132 2.14 -25.60 -23.63
C ALA A 132 1.83 -26.43 -24.92
N PHE A 133 1.86 -27.76 -24.80
CA PHE A 133 1.64 -28.73 -25.87
C PHE A 133 0.29 -29.45 -25.80
N THR A 134 -0.49 -29.24 -24.72
CA THR A 134 -1.80 -29.87 -24.54
C THR A 134 -2.85 -29.01 -25.24
N ILE A 135 -3.29 -29.43 -26.43
CA ILE A 135 -4.31 -28.71 -27.23
C ILE A 135 -5.64 -29.44 -27.10
N THR A 136 -6.59 -28.81 -26.42
CA THR A 136 -7.96 -29.29 -26.18
C THR A 136 -8.93 -28.12 -26.28
N GLU A 137 -10.22 -28.36 -26.55
CA GLU A 137 -11.22 -27.28 -26.59
C GLU A 137 -11.25 -26.45 -25.29
N GLU A 138 -11.08 -27.10 -24.14
CA GLU A 138 -10.99 -26.42 -22.84
C GLU A 138 -9.79 -25.48 -22.73
N THR A 139 -8.63 -25.88 -23.27
CA THR A 139 -7.42 -25.05 -23.20
C THR A 139 -7.43 -23.89 -24.20
N MET A 140 -8.33 -23.94 -25.20
CA MET A 140 -8.52 -22.92 -26.24
C MET A 140 -9.56 -21.87 -25.88
N SER A 141 -10.52 -22.22 -25.02
CA SER A 141 -11.68 -21.38 -24.68
C SER A 141 -11.60 -20.69 -23.32
N ASP A 142 -10.73 -21.16 -22.42
CA ASP A 142 -10.55 -20.60 -21.06
C ASP A 142 -9.76 -19.27 -21.08
N ASN A 143 -10.48 -18.18 -21.39
CA ASN A 143 -9.96 -16.83 -21.40
C ASN A 143 -9.93 -16.24 -19.98
N MET A 144 -8.73 -16.08 -19.43
CA MET A 144 -8.49 -15.26 -18.25
C MET A 144 -8.20 -13.82 -18.71
N GLU A 145 -9.05 -12.86 -18.34
CA GLU A 145 -8.95 -11.47 -18.83
C GLU A 145 -8.39 -10.50 -17.78
N ASN A 146 -8.60 -10.74 -16.47
CA ASN A 146 -8.14 -9.86 -15.40
C ASN A 146 -6.86 -10.40 -14.75
N ILE A 147 -5.77 -9.65 -14.90
CA ILE A 147 -4.49 -9.99 -14.27
C ILE A 147 -4.45 -9.44 -12.86
N ASN A 148 -4.09 -10.32 -11.92
CA ASN A 148 -3.59 -9.89 -10.64
C ASN A 148 -2.22 -9.21 -10.83
N LEU A 149 -2.18 -7.88 -10.73
CA LEU A 149 -0.94 -7.10 -10.88
C LEU A 149 0.14 -7.50 -9.85
N ALA A 150 -0.25 -8.02 -8.68
CA ALA A 150 0.70 -8.57 -7.71
C ALA A 150 1.39 -9.84 -8.22
N SER A 151 0.67 -10.71 -8.93
CA SER A 151 1.28 -11.87 -9.61
C SER A 151 2.26 -11.43 -10.70
N LEU A 152 1.95 -10.34 -11.42
CA LEU A 152 2.87 -9.79 -12.41
C LEU A 152 4.15 -9.26 -11.75
N GLU A 153 4.04 -8.52 -10.64
CA GLU A 153 5.20 -8.04 -9.88
C GLU A 153 6.10 -9.22 -9.45
N ILE A 154 5.53 -10.31 -8.94
CA ILE A 154 6.28 -11.53 -8.57
C ILE A 154 7.03 -12.12 -9.78
N ILE A 155 6.36 -12.23 -10.94
CA ILE A 155 6.99 -12.73 -12.18
C ILE A 155 8.14 -11.82 -12.61
N VAL A 156 7.95 -10.49 -12.60
CA VAL A 156 9.00 -9.54 -13.03
C VAL A 156 10.20 -9.58 -12.09
N GLN A 157 9.98 -9.68 -10.77
CA GLN A 157 11.06 -9.81 -9.78
C GLN A 157 11.89 -11.09 -10.00
N LEU A 158 11.24 -12.22 -10.28
CA LEU A 158 11.94 -13.46 -10.64
C LEU A 158 12.76 -13.28 -11.93
N LEU A 159 12.17 -12.70 -12.98
CA LEU A 159 12.88 -12.47 -14.24
C LEU A 159 14.10 -11.54 -14.05
N LEU A 160 14.01 -10.55 -13.15
CA LEU A 160 15.14 -9.72 -12.74
C LEU A 160 16.22 -10.53 -12.01
N GLU A 161 15.83 -11.43 -11.11
CA GLU A 161 16.76 -12.31 -10.42
C GLU A 161 17.45 -13.32 -11.37
N VAL A 162 16.72 -13.81 -12.37
CA VAL A 162 17.29 -14.63 -13.45
C VAL A 162 18.28 -13.80 -14.26
N THR A 163 17.94 -12.55 -14.60
CA THR A 163 18.81 -11.64 -15.37
C THR A 163 20.14 -11.39 -14.64
N SER A 164 20.08 -11.09 -13.33
CA SER A 164 21.28 -10.85 -12.53
C SER A 164 22.12 -12.11 -12.31
N SER A 165 21.47 -13.26 -12.10
CA SER A 165 22.17 -14.54 -11.91
C SER A 165 22.79 -15.06 -13.21
N ALA A 166 22.19 -14.76 -14.36
CA ALA A 166 22.63 -15.25 -15.65
C ALA A 166 23.76 -14.45 -16.29
N ALA A 167 23.92 -13.18 -15.91
CA ALA A 167 24.94 -12.31 -16.49
C ALA A 167 26.36 -12.75 -16.07
N PRO A 168 27.36 -12.67 -16.98
CA PRO A 168 28.76 -12.99 -16.63
C PRO A 168 29.37 -11.98 -15.65
N ASN A 169 28.93 -10.73 -15.73
CA ASN A 169 29.41 -9.60 -14.93
C ASN A 169 28.27 -8.61 -14.69
N ALA A 170 28.48 -7.68 -13.75
CA ALA A 170 27.50 -6.66 -13.38
C ALA A 170 27.14 -5.74 -14.56
N ASP A 171 28.12 -5.40 -15.41
CA ASP A 171 27.90 -4.52 -16.57
C ASP A 171 26.90 -5.13 -17.57
N THR A 172 27.01 -6.45 -17.81
CA THR A 172 26.08 -7.16 -18.70
C THR A 172 24.67 -7.24 -18.11
N ALA A 173 24.56 -7.49 -16.79
CA ALA A 173 23.27 -7.47 -16.09
C ALA A 173 22.61 -6.08 -16.21
N ASN A 174 23.40 -5.03 -15.98
CA ASN A 174 22.95 -3.64 -16.09
C ASN A 174 22.56 -3.28 -17.52
N ALA A 175 23.32 -3.72 -18.53
CA ALA A 175 22.97 -3.50 -19.94
C ALA A 175 21.63 -4.17 -20.32
N TRP A 176 21.39 -5.40 -19.88
CA TRP A 176 20.12 -6.09 -20.11
C TRP A 176 18.95 -5.42 -19.39
N ARG A 177 19.14 -5.02 -18.12
CA ARG A 177 18.13 -4.30 -17.35
C ARG A 177 17.81 -2.93 -17.94
N ALA A 178 18.82 -2.14 -18.32
CA ALA A 178 18.65 -0.84 -18.97
C ALA A 178 17.92 -0.99 -20.31
N ARG A 179 18.26 -2.03 -21.08
CA ARG A 179 17.53 -2.36 -22.31
C ARG A 179 16.07 -2.69 -22.02
N TRP A 180 15.79 -3.52 -21.03
CA TRP A 180 14.41 -3.86 -20.65
C TRP A 180 13.64 -2.63 -20.16
N MET A 181 14.27 -1.77 -19.36
CA MET A 181 13.71 -0.51 -18.89
C MET A 181 13.30 0.37 -20.07
N SER A 182 14.19 0.57 -21.06
CA SER A 182 13.86 1.31 -22.29
C SER A 182 12.62 0.76 -23.02
N LEU A 183 12.46 -0.55 -23.10
CA LEU A 183 11.26 -1.18 -23.67
C LEU A 183 10.01 -0.91 -22.84
N ALA A 184 10.10 -1.06 -21.51
CA ALA A 184 9.02 -0.80 -20.59
C ALA A 184 8.56 0.67 -20.67
N THR A 185 9.48 1.62 -20.52
CA THR A 185 9.26 3.07 -20.64
C THR A 185 8.51 3.42 -21.93
N SER A 186 8.93 2.87 -23.08
CA SER A 186 8.27 3.14 -24.36
C SER A 186 6.81 2.69 -24.41
N MET A 187 6.47 1.59 -23.76
CA MET A 187 5.10 1.07 -23.67
C MET A 187 4.28 1.83 -22.61
N THR A 188 4.92 2.27 -21.52
CA THR A 188 4.28 2.97 -20.40
C THR A 188 3.73 4.33 -20.79
N PHE A 189 4.47 5.09 -21.57
CA PHE A 189 4.06 6.44 -21.99
C PHE A 189 3.36 6.46 -23.35
N GLN A 190 2.93 5.29 -23.84
CA GLN A 190 2.07 5.16 -25.00
C GLN A 190 0.69 4.69 -24.54
N PHE A 191 -0.36 5.43 -24.89
CA PHE A 191 -1.73 5.06 -24.50
C PHE A 191 -2.09 3.67 -25.02
N ASN A 192 -2.34 2.74 -24.10
CA ASN A 192 -2.76 1.37 -24.40
C ASN A 192 -3.44 0.75 -23.17
N PRO A 193 -4.78 0.84 -23.03
CA PRO A 193 -5.49 0.38 -21.85
C PRO A 193 -5.17 -1.07 -21.42
N SER A 194 -4.87 -1.95 -22.38
CA SER A 194 -4.63 -3.38 -22.11
C SER A 194 -3.20 -3.69 -21.60
N LEU A 195 -2.20 -2.92 -22.02
CA LEU A 195 -0.78 -3.19 -21.74
C LEU A 195 -0.14 -2.14 -20.83
N GLN A 196 -0.68 -0.92 -20.82
CA GLN A 196 -0.12 0.21 -20.08
C GLN A 196 -0.05 -0.07 -18.58
N PRO A 197 -1.08 -0.62 -17.90
CA PRO A 197 -0.96 -0.95 -16.48
C PRO A 197 0.16 -1.96 -16.18
N ARG A 198 0.33 -2.94 -17.06
CA ARG A 198 1.39 -3.96 -16.91
C ARG A 198 2.77 -3.33 -17.06
N SER A 199 2.92 -2.43 -18.03
CA SER A 199 4.17 -1.74 -18.29
C SER A 199 4.60 -0.85 -17.13
N PHE A 200 3.67 -0.22 -16.40
CA PHE A 200 3.97 0.53 -15.17
C PHE A 200 4.52 -0.38 -14.07
N VAL A 201 3.92 -1.55 -13.83
CA VAL A 201 4.44 -2.53 -12.86
C VAL A 201 5.85 -2.98 -13.25
N ILE A 202 6.06 -3.30 -14.53
CA ILE A 202 7.38 -3.69 -15.07
C ILE A 202 8.39 -2.55 -14.85
N LEU A 203 8.05 -1.32 -15.23
CA LEU A 203 8.91 -0.14 -15.07
C LEU A 203 9.31 0.06 -13.61
N GLY A 204 8.34 -0.01 -12.68
CA GLY A 204 8.58 0.12 -11.25
C GLY A 204 9.54 -0.93 -10.70
N CYS A 205 9.42 -2.18 -11.13
CA CYS A 205 10.33 -3.25 -10.70
C CYS A 205 11.76 -3.08 -11.24
N LEU A 206 11.90 -2.52 -12.44
CA LEU A 206 13.19 -2.27 -13.10
C LEU A 206 13.92 -1.04 -12.53
N ALA A 207 13.17 -0.13 -11.92
CA ALA A 207 13.60 1.14 -11.34
C ALA A 207 14.34 0.94 -10.00
N GLN A 208 15.45 0.20 -10.03
CA GLN A 208 16.26 -0.18 -8.86
C GLN A 208 17.45 0.75 -8.57
N ASP A 209 17.79 1.65 -9.50
CA ASP A 209 18.88 2.63 -9.34
C ASP A 209 18.31 4.05 -9.20
N GLU A 210 19.21 5.04 -9.17
CA GLU A 210 18.84 6.45 -9.22
C GLU A 210 17.94 6.77 -10.42
N ILE A 211 16.85 7.50 -10.15
CA ILE A 211 15.82 7.84 -11.11
C ILE A 211 15.77 9.35 -11.26
N ASP A 212 15.76 9.79 -12.52
CA ASP A 212 15.66 11.20 -12.86
C ASP A 212 14.24 11.74 -12.59
N ASP A 213 14.19 13.00 -12.15
CA ASP A 213 12.95 13.73 -11.91
C ASP A 213 12.07 13.84 -13.18
N ASP A 214 12.65 13.76 -14.38
CA ASP A 214 11.91 13.75 -15.65
C ASP A 214 11.03 12.49 -15.82
N LEU A 215 11.55 11.32 -15.42
CA LEU A 215 10.77 10.08 -15.47
C LEU A 215 9.64 10.15 -14.45
N LEU A 216 9.92 10.64 -13.25
CA LEU A 216 8.93 10.78 -12.19
C LEU A 216 7.83 11.77 -12.59
N PHE A 217 8.19 12.90 -13.19
CA PHE A 217 7.24 13.85 -13.78
C PHE A 217 6.30 13.17 -14.77
N GLN A 218 6.83 12.37 -15.70
CA GLN A 218 5.99 11.65 -16.68
C GLN A 218 5.03 10.66 -15.99
N ILE A 219 5.48 9.93 -14.96
CA ILE A 219 4.62 9.02 -14.18
C ILE A 219 3.48 9.80 -13.50
N LEU A 220 3.80 10.92 -12.84
CA LEU A 220 2.83 11.76 -12.13
C LEU A 220 1.82 12.40 -13.09
N VAL A 221 2.25 12.81 -14.29
CA VAL A 221 1.36 13.33 -15.33
C VAL A 221 0.34 12.27 -15.78
N VAL A 222 0.76 11.01 -15.95
CA VAL A 222 -0.19 9.94 -16.29
C VAL A 222 -1.18 9.69 -15.14
N LEU A 223 -0.71 9.67 -13.89
CA LEU A 223 -1.58 9.52 -12.72
C LEU A 223 -2.61 10.65 -12.62
N ARG A 224 -2.17 11.89 -12.84
CA ARG A 224 -3.05 13.07 -12.88
C ARG A 224 -4.17 12.88 -13.89
N ASN A 225 -3.83 12.49 -15.12
CA ASN A 225 -4.80 12.34 -16.20
C ASN A 225 -5.82 11.23 -15.93
N GLU A 226 -5.35 10.12 -15.33
CA GLU A 226 -6.20 9.01 -14.89
C GLU A 226 -7.17 9.45 -13.80
N LEU A 227 -6.71 10.21 -12.79
CA LEU A 227 -7.56 10.69 -11.71
C LEU A 227 -8.53 11.81 -12.14
N ALA A 228 -8.20 12.57 -13.20
CA ALA A 228 -9.11 13.57 -13.76
C ALA A 228 -10.37 12.93 -14.37
N HIS A 229 -10.23 11.72 -14.91
CA HIS A 229 -11.31 10.95 -15.56
C HIS A 229 -11.50 9.60 -14.86
N PHE A 230 -11.42 9.60 -13.53
CA PHE A 230 -11.38 8.38 -12.74
C PHE A 230 -12.65 7.53 -12.95
N ASP A 231 -12.47 6.30 -13.41
CA ASP A 231 -13.51 5.28 -13.51
C ASP A 231 -13.41 4.34 -12.31
N GLU A 232 -14.39 4.41 -11.40
CA GLU A 232 -14.47 3.56 -10.20
C GLU A 232 -14.47 2.07 -10.55
N ALA A 233 -15.06 1.68 -11.70
CA ALA A 233 -15.11 0.30 -12.13
C ALA A 233 -13.77 -0.21 -12.68
N ASN A 234 -12.89 0.70 -13.12
CA ASN A 234 -11.62 0.37 -13.77
C ASN A 234 -10.46 1.20 -13.22
N SER A 235 -10.06 0.89 -11.99
CA SER A 235 -8.95 1.55 -11.30
C SER A 235 -7.57 0.93 -11.57
N GLN A 236 -7.47 0.00 -12.54
CA GLN A 236 -6.27 -0.81 -12.75
C GLN A 236 -5.04 0.03 -13.14
N LEU A 237 -5.21 1.08 -13.94
CA LEU A 237 -4.12 1.96 -14.33
C LEU A 237 -3.60 2.75 -13.11
N ALA A 238 -4.48 3.39 -12.34
CA ALA A 238 -4.10 4.09 -11.11
C ALA A 238 -3.35 3.16 -10.14
N ILE A 239 -3.86 1.94 -9.89
CA ILE A 239 -3.21 0.93 -9.04
C ILE A 239 -1.79 0.63 -9.54
N SER A 240 -1.64 0.38 -10.85
CA SER A 240 -0.33 0.05 -11.42
C SER A 240 0.68 1.20 -11.31
N ILE A 241 0.22 2.45 -11.41
CA ILE A 241 1.07 3.63 -11.23
C ILE A 241 1.50 3.75 -9.77
N LEU A 242 0.62 3.46 -8.81
CA LEU A 242 0.99 3.45 -7.38
C LEU A 242 1.99 2.35 -7.04
N MET A 243 1.83 1.15 -7.62
CA MET A 243 2.83 0.09 -7.51
C MET A 243 4.19 0.53 -8.09
N CYS A 244 4.16 1.23 -9.23
CA CYS A 244 5.35 1.79 -9.86
C CYS A 244 6.04 2.81 -8.95
N LEU A 245 5.30 3.83 -8.50
CA LEU A 245 5.79 4.88 -7.63
C LEU A 245 6.36 4.33 -6.32
N LYS A 246 5.69 3.35 -5.69
CA LYS A 246 6.18 2.71 -4.45
C LYS A 246 7.56 2.07 -4.62
N ASN A 247 7.88 1.53 -5.81
CA ASN A 247 9.19 0.96 -6.07
C ASN A 247 10.21 2.05 -6.44
N VAL A 248 9.82 3.02 -7.27
CA VAL A 248 10.64 4.18 -7.67
C VAL A 248 11.11 4.99 -6.46
N VAL A 249 10.22 5.25 -5.49
CA VAL A 249 10.50 6.11 -4.33
C VAL A 249 11.66 5.61 -3.48
N ASN A 250 11.88 4.29 -3.38
CA ASN A 250 12.96 3.76 -2.55
C ASN A 250 14.35 4.22 -3.01
N ASN A 251 14.49 4.57 -4.28
CA ASN A 251 15.75 4.97 -4.92
C ASN A 251 15.78 6.46 -5.30
N LEU A 252 14.81 7.26 -4.84
CA LEU A 252 14.83 8.70 -5.05
C LEU A 252 15.86 9.37 -4.14
N SER A 253 16.61 10.29 -4.74
CA SER A 253 17.58 11.13 -4.03
C SER A 253 16.88 12.18 -3.16
N ALA A 254 17.56 12.61 -2.09
CA ALA A 254 17.07 13.69 -1.23
C ALA A 254 16.89 15.03 -1.97
N SER A 255 17.52 15.20 -3.13
CA SER A 255 17.41 16.38 -4.00
C SER A 255 16.18 16.40 -4.90
N SER A 256 15.45 15.28 -5.04
CA SER A 256 14.26 15.22 -5.89
C SER A 256 13.22 16.26 -5.47
N ARG A 257 12.72 17.05 -6.42
CA ARG A 257 11.67 18.05 -6.13
C ARG A 257 10.32 17.42 -5.78
N TYR A 258 10.12 16.16 -6.17
CA TYR A 258 8.84 15.47 -6.05
C TYR A 258 8.71 14.62 -4.79
N LEU A 259 9.81 14.22 -4.15
CA LEU A 259 9.78 13.32 -2.97
C LEU A 259 8.86 13.86 -1.86
N LYS A 260 9.06 15.12 -1.45
CA LYS A 260 8.27 15.71 -0.35
C LYS A 260 6.81 15.97 -0.75
N PRO A 261 6.51 16.61 -1.91
CA PRO A 261 5.12 16.80 -2.32
C PRO A 261 4.34 15.49 -2.54
N MET A 262 5.02 14.41 -2.93
CA MET A 262 4.39 13.10 -3.13
C MET A 262 3.80 12.51 -1.83
N PHE A 263 4.29 12.93 -0.66
CA PHE A 263 3.64 12.62 0.62
C PHE A 263 2.18 13.06 0.62
N TRP A 264 1.91 14.30 0.19
CA TRP A 264 0.55 14.85 0.17
C TRP A 264 -0.31 14.23 -0.93
N ALA A 265 0.29 13.86 -2.08
CA ALA A 265 -0.41 13.07 -3.09
C ALA A 265 -0.82 11.69 -2.55
N ALA A 266 0.04 11.02 -1.77
CA ALA A 266 -0.32 9.75 -1.15
C ALA A 266 -1.44 9.92 -0.12
N ILE A 267 -1.38 10.97 0.72
CA ILE A 267 -2.43 11.31 1.68
C ILE A 267 -3.76 11.60 0.98
N SER A 268 -3.78 12.37 -0.11
CA SER A 268 -5.02 12.67 -0.82
C SER A 268 -5.65 11.41 -1.42
N MET A 269 -4.84 10.47 -1.93
CA MET A 269 -5.33 9.18 -2.42
C MET A 269 -5.81 8.23 -1.31
N ILE A 270 -5.26 8.34 -0.10
CA ILE A 270 -5.80 7.66 1.10
C ILE A 270 -7.15 8.26 1.47
N GLN A 271 -7.26 9.60 1.45
CA GLN A 271 -8.51 10.32 1.74
C GLN A 271 -9.60 10.12 0.67
N MET A 272 -9.27 9.62 -0.53
CA MET A 272 -10.26 9.16 -1.51
C MET A 272 -11.08 7.96 -1.02
N ASP A 273 -10.60 7.17 -0.05
CA ASP A 273 -11.28 6.01 0.54
C ASP A 273 -11.76 4.94 -0.46
N HIS A 274 -11.12 4.83 -1.62
CA HIS A 274 -11.46 3.84 -2.64
C HIS A 274 -10.79 2.49 -2.35
N SER A 275 -11.57 1.43 -2.19
CA SER A 275 -11.13 0.11 -1.71
C SER A 275 -9.91 -0.48 -2.43
N ALA A 276 -9.82 -0.33 -3.76
CA ALA A 276 -8.71 -0.87 -4.54
C ALA A 276 -7.46 0.02 -4.54
N ILE A 277 -7.63 1.34 -4.38
CA ILE A 277 -6.53 2.32 -4.38
C ILE A 277 -5.89 2.41 -3.01
N PHE A 278 -6.72 2.41 -1.97
CA PHE A 278 -6.31 2.63 -0.59
C PHE A 278 -5.10 1.78 -0.15
N PRO A 279 -5.08 0.43 -0.34
CA PRO A 279 -3.93 -0.37 0.07
C PRO A 279 -2.63 0.03 -0.62
N HIS A 280 -2.71 0.46 -1.89
CA HIS A 280 -1.56 0.87 -2.68
C HIS A 280 -1.08 2.27 -2.31
N ALA A 281 -2.00 3.19 -2.01
CA ALA A 281 -1.68 4.53 -1.53
C ALA A 281 -1.00 4.49 -0.15
N VAL A 282 -1.44 3.62 0.77
CA VAL A 282 -0.77 3.41 2.07
C VAL A 282 0.64 2.83 1.89
N LYS A 283 0.82 1.86 0.99
CA LYS A 283 2.15 1.31 0.67
C LYS A 283 3.09 2.38 0.10
N LEU A 284 2.58 3.27 -0.75
CA LEU A 284 3.34 4.41 -1.27
C LEU A 284 3.71 5.39 -0.15
N LEU A 285 2.76 5.79 0.69
CA LEU A 285 3.01 6.69 1.83
C LEU A 285 4.10 6.11 2.75
N HIS A 286 4.00 4.83 3.09
CA HIS A 286 4.98 4.14 3.92
C HIS A 286 6.38 4.13 3.27
N ALA A 287 6.46 3.85 1.96
CA ALA A 287 7.74 3.91 1.24
C ALA A 287 8.35 5.32 1.23
N ILE A 288 7.53 6.36 1.03
CA ILE A 288 7.96 7.77 1.10
C ILE A 288 8.53 8.08 2.48
N LEU A 289 7.83 7.72 3.56
CA LEU A 289 8.30 7.95 4.92
C LEU A 289 9.64 7.27 5.21
N ARG A 290 9.81 6.01 4.81
CA ARG A 290 11.07 5.27 5.02
C ARG A 290 12.22 5.86 4.21
N ASN A 291 11.98 6.28 2.96
CA ASN A 291 13.00 6.96 2.17
C ASN A 291 13.36 8.32 2.78
N MET A 292 12.39 9.07 3.29
CA MET A 292 12.64 10.36 3.95
C MET A 292 13.40 10.20 5.29
N ASP A 293 13.07 9.19 6.09
CA ASP A 293 13.82 8.86 7.31
C ASP A 293 15.26 8.43 6.99
N ALA A 294 15.45 7.59 5.97
CA ALA A 294 16.78 7.19 5.50
C ALA A 294 17.63 8.37 5.00
N ASN A 295 16.97 9.37 4.39
CA ASN A 295 17.57 10.64 3.96
C ASN A 295 17.65 11.69 5.07
N LYS A 296 17.37 11.32 6.33
CA LYS A 296 17.55 12.16 7.54
C LYS A 296 16.73 13.45 7.54
N PHE A 297 15.57 13.46 6.88
CA PHE A 297 14.69 14.63 6.88
C PHE A 297 14.13 14.97 8.27
N PHE A 298 14.14 14.00 9.21
CA PHE A 298 13.49 14.11 10.52
C PHE A 298 14.45 14.11 11.72
N ASP A 299 15.78 14.15 11.50
CA ASP A 299 16.77 14.10 12.59
C ASP A 299 16.63 15.27 13.60
N HIS A 300 16.13 16.43 13.13
CA HIS A 300 16.06 17.67 13.92
C HIS A 300 14.69 18.36 13.86
N ARG A 301 13.74 17.84 13.09
CA ARG A 301 12.43 18.46 12.84
C ARG A 301 11.36 17.39 12.85
N SER A 302 10.22 17.68 13.45
CA SER A 302 9.06 16.79 13.43
C SER A 302 8.55 16.57 12.00
N ILE A 303 7.88 15.44 11.78
CA ILE A 303 7.22 15.13 10.51
C ILE A 303 6.20 16.23 10.17
N GLN A 304 5.45 16.68 11.19
CA GLN A 304 4.50 17.79 11.05
C GLN A 304 5.18 19.05 10.51
N GLU A 305 6.29 19.49 11.11
CA GLU A 305 6.99 20.70 10.67
C GLU A 305 7.49 20.60 9.22
N VAL A 306 8.05 19.45 8.84
CA VAL A 306 8.58 19.26 7.48
C VAL A 306 7.45 19.20 6.47
N MET A 307 6.38 18.43 6.75
CA MET A 307 5.28 18.21 5.82
C MET A 307 4.35 19.41 5.69
N MET A 308 4.06 20.11 6.78
CA MET A 308 3.24 21.33 6.72
C MET A 308 3.95 22.47 5.99
N ALA A 309 5.28 22.56 6.06
CA ALA A 309 6.05 23.52 5.25
C ALA A 309 5.93 23.21 3.74
N VAL A 310 5.91 21.94 3.36
CA VAL A 310 5.73 21.49 1.96
C VAL A 310 4.29 21.72 1.49
N ARG A 311 3.32 21.75 2.41
CA ARG A 311 1.89 21.89 2.11
C ARG A 311 1.50 23.30 1.68
N VAL A 312 2.26 24.33 2.06
CA VAL A 312 1.92 25.76 1.86
C VAL A 312 1.52 26.09 0.41
N PRO A 313 2.25 25.67 -0.64
CA PRO A 313 1.90 25.99 -2.03
C PRO A 313 0.55 25.38 -2.47
N PHE A 314 0.10 24.32 -1.80
CA PHE A 314 -1.08 23.52 -2.16
C PHE A 314 -2.25 23.74 -1.20
N ALA A 315 -2.16 24.74 -0.31
CA ALA A 315 -3.06 24.89 0.83
C ALA A 315 -4.54 24.92 0.44
N SER A 316 -4.91 25.62 -0.64
CA SER A 316 -6.32 25.71 -1.08
C SER A 316 -6.93 24.36 -1.43
N VAL A 317 -6.29 23.60 -2.32
CA VAL A 317 -6.78 22.29 -2.77
C VAL A 317 -6.72 21.27 -1.64
N MET A 318 -5.66 21.33 -0.81
CA MET A 318 -5.52 20.45 0.34
C MET A 318 -6.56 20.69 1.42
N SER A 319 -6.99 21.94 1.64
CA SER A 319 -8.10 22.24 2.55
C SER A 319 -9.42 21.67 2.06
N ASP A 320 -9.67 21.70 0.74
CA ASP A 320 -10.88 21.08 0.15
C ASP A 320 -10.86 19.54 0.30
N ILE A 321 -9.69 18.92 0.11
CA ILE A 321 -9.50 17.47 0.30
C ILE A 321 -9.74 17.09 1.77
N ASP A 322 -9.15 17.83 2.69
CA ASP A 322 -9.29 17.62 4.14
C ASP A 322 -10.73 17.81 4.61
N ALA A 323 -11.42 18.84 4.13
CA ALA A 323 -12.83 19.08 4.41
C ALA A 323 -13.72 17.95 3.89
N ALA A 324 -13.42 17.41 2.71
CA ALA A 324 -14.14 16.27 2.14
C ALA A 324 -13.95 14.99 2.96
N SER A 325 -12.78 14.79 3.59
CA SER A 325 -12.55 13.62 4.46
C SER A 325 -12.91 13.87 5.94
N GLY A 326 -13.18 15.12 6.32
CA GLY A 326 -13.56 15.51 7.68
C GLY A 326 -12.42 15.41 8.70
N VAL A 327 -11.18 15.69 8.29
CA VAL A 327 -10.00 15.80 9.16
C VAL A 327 -9.28 17.13 8.94
N SER A 328 -8.52 17.61 9.93
CA SER A 328 -7.74 18.85 9.83
C SER A 328 -6.29 18.61 10.22
N PHE A 329 -5.38 18.76 9.26
CA PHE A 329 -3.93 18.65 9.50
C PHE A 329 -3.34 19.88 10.19
N ASP A 330 -4.03 21.02 10.14
CA ASP A 330 -3.63 22.26 10.82
C ASP A 330 -3.87 22.20 12.34
N THR A 331 -4.97 21.56 12.75
CA THR A 331 -5.35 21.46 14.17
C THR A 331 -4.47 20.46 14.92
N GLN A 332 -4.39 19.21 14.44
CA GLN A 332 -3.58 18.17 15.10
C GLN A 332 -3.15 17.08 14.11
N PHE A 333 -1.93 17.22 13.60
CA PHE A 333 -1.38 16.41 12.51
C PHE A 333 -1.44 14.89 12.76
N SER A 334 -1.08 14.44 13.96
CA SER A 334 -1.02 13.01 14.29
C SER A 334 -2.37 12.32 14.20
N PHE A 335 -3.43 12.97 14.68
CA PHE A 335 -4.79 12.44 14.62
C PHE A 335 -5.34 12.51 13.20
N ALA A 336 -5.03 13.55 12.43
CA ALA A 336 -5.46 13.63 11.03
C ALA A 336 -4.91 12.47 10.20
N VAL A 337 -3.61 12.18 10.33
CA VAL A 337 -2.98 11.03 9.67
C VAL A 337 -3.58 9.71 10.17
N ALA A 338 -3.70 9.52 11.48
CA ALA A 338 -4.20 8.28 12.04
C ALA A 338 -5.67 8.02 11.65
N GLY A 339 -6.51 9.05 11.68
CA GLY A 339 -7.89 8.99 11.22
C GLY A 339 -8.00 8.63 9.74
N ALA A 340 -7.22 9.29 8.88
CA ALA A 340 -7.19 8.99 7.45
C ALA A 340 -6.78 7.54 7.16
N LEU A 341 -5.78 7.01 7.88
CA LEU A 341 -5.32 5.64 7.73
C LEU A 341 -6.31 4.60 8.27
N LEU A 342 -6.99 4.89 9.39
CA LEU A 342 -7.90 3.95 10.03
C LEU A 342 -9.26 3.84 9.34
N LYS A 343 -9.64 4.78 8.47
CA LYS A 343 -10.79 4.59 7.56
C LYS A 343 -10.68 3.30 6.75
N GLY A 344 -9.48 2.99 6.27
CA GLY A 344 -9.24 1.80 5.47
C GLY A 344 -9.16 0.50 6.25
N PHE A 345 -9.38 0.50 7.57
CA PHE A 345 -9.40 -0.74 8.37
C PHE A 345 -10.59 -1.66 8.01
N GLN A 346 -11.60 -1.10 7.34
CA GLN A 346 -12.69 -1.88 6.73
C GLN A 346 -12.20 -2.76 5.56
N PHE A 347 -11.06 -2.44 4.94
CA PHE A 347 -10.47 -3.22 3.85
C PHE A 347 -9.46 -4.22 4.41
N ALA A 348 -9.77 -5.52 4.34
CA ALA A 348 -8.92 -6.58 4.88
C ALA A 348 -7.46 -6.50 4.38
N ASP A 349 -7.28 -6.25 3.08
CA ASP A 349 -5.96 -6.16 2.43
C ASP A 349 -5.13 -4.93 2.85
N ALA A 350 -5.76 -3.94 3.48
CA ALA A 350 -5.09 -2.72 3.93
C ALA A 350 -4.62 -2.76 5.39
N ARG A 351 -5.24 -3.59 6.25
CA ARG A 351 -5.04 -3.55 7.72
C ARG A 351 -3.57 -3.62 8.14
N GLU A 352 -2.84 -4.61 7.65
CA GLU A 352 -1.41 -4.78 7.97
C GLU A 352 -0.57 -3.57 7.51
N ASN A 353 -0.87 -3.06 6.31
CA ASN A 353 -0.16 -1.91 5.74
C ASN A 353 -0.45 -0.63 6.54
N VAL A 354 -1.68 -0.44 7.01
CA VAL A 354 -2.09 0.68 7.89
C VAL A 354 -1.31 0.64 9.20
N LEU A 355 -1.31 -0.51 9.90
CA LEU A 355 -0.59 -0.66 11.17
C LEU A 355 0.90 -0.43 10.99
N ARG A 356 1.52 -0.99 9.95
CA ARG A 356 2.94 -0.77 9.66
C ARG A 356 3.27 0.70 9.38
N CYS A 357 2.40 1.40 8.65
CA CYS A 357 2.57 2.82 8.36
C CYS A 357 2.46 3.66 9.64
N LEU A 358 1.45 3.41 10.49
CA LEU A 358 1.29 4.07 11.79
C LEU A 358 2.49 3.83 12.71
N ALA A 359 3.00 2.59 12.76
CA ALA A 359 4.18 2.24 13.55
C ALA A 359 5.43 3.00 13.05
N THR A 360 5.57 3.19 11.73
CA THR A 360 6.67 3.99 11.15
C THR A 360 6.56 5.46 11.52
N PHE A 361 5.35 6.05 11.48
CA PHE A 361 5.15 7.43 11.97
C PHE A 361 5.55 7.56 13.45
N LEU A 362 5.11 6.62 14.28
CA LEU A 362 5.45 6.59 15.71
C LEU A 362 6.97 6.45 15.92
N GLU A 363 7.60 5.50 15.24
CA GLU A 363 9.05 5.25 15.30
C GLU A 363 9.87 6.50 14.95
N ILE A 364 9.46 7.24 13.92
CA ILE A 364 10.18 8.44 13.48
C ILE A 364 10.01 9.59 14.48
N GLU A 365 8.77 9.86 14.93
CA GLU A 365 8.51 10.97 15.86
C GLU A 365 9.13 10.74 17.25
N THR A 366 9.18 9.50 17.74
CA THR A 366 9.74 9.21 19.07
C THR A 366 11.26 9.35 19.13
N LYS A 367 11.96 9.36 17.99
CA LYS A 367 13.39 9.70 17.92
C LYS A 367 13.67 11.15 18.35
N ILE A 368 12.68 12.03 18.18
CA ILE A 368 12.83 13.48 18.40
C ILE A 368 12.44 13.83 19.84
N ASN A 369 13.41 14.30 20.63
CA ASN A 369 13.22 14.70 22.03
C ASN A 369 12.69 13.56 22.91
N PHE A 370 13.33 12.40 22.83
CA PHE A 370 12.99 11.23 23.64
C PHE A 370 12.98 11.53 25.14
N THR A 371 11.82 11.41 25.77
CA THR A 371 11.65 11.47 27.23
C THR A 371 11.09 10.14 27.74
N PRO A 372 11.82 9.40 28.59
CA PRO A 372 11.36 8.10 29.07
C PRO A 372 10.04 8.23 29.85
N ASN A 373 9.13 7.28 29.60
CA ASN A 373 7.79 7.17 30.20
C ASN A 373 6.89 8.39 30.00
N ARG A 374 7.11 9.16 28.92
CA ARG A 374 6.22 10.25 28.51
C ARG A 374 6.03 10.20 27.00
N ILE A 375 4.77 10.10 26.58
CA ILE A 375 4.33 10.13 25.19
C ILE A 375 3.88 11.55 24.87
N ASP A 376 4.62 12.21 23.99
CA ASP A 376 4.32 13.56 23.52
C ASP A 376 2.97 13.60 22.77
N ALA A 377 2.27 14.72 22.88
CA ALA A 377 1.02 15.03 22.18
C ALA A 377 1.12 14.78 20.66
N ARG A 378 2.30 15.00 20.06
CA ARG A 378 2.61 14.78 18.64
C ARG A 378 2.54 13.31 18.21
N CYS A 379 2.69 12.37 19.14
CA CYS A 379 2.68 10.93 18.84
C CYS A 379 1.31 10.29 19.08
N LEU A 380 0.40 10.98 19.76
CA LEU A 380 -0.82 10.39 20.32
C LEU A 380 -1.74 9.76 19.28
N GLY A 381 -1.87 10.37 18.10
CA GLY A 381 -2.70 9.81 17.04
C GLY A 381 -2.19 8.44 16.57
N TYR A 382 -0.88 8.33 16.35
CA TYR A 382 -0.24 7.08 15.93
C TYR A 382 -0.31 6.01 17.02
N PHE A 383 0.06 6.39 18.25
CA PHE A 383 0.07 5.50 19.40
C PHE A 383 -1.34 4.97 19.72
N ALA A 384 -2.33 5.86 19.85
CA ALA A 384 -3.71 5.47 20.14
C ALA A 384 -4.30 4.60 19.02
N GLY A 385 -3.89 4.82 17.77
CA GLY A 385 -4.35 4.02 16.63
C GLY A 385 -3.82 2.59 16.62
N LEU A 386 -2.64 2.36 17.22
CA LEU A 386 -2.00 1.03 17.30
C LEU A 386 -2.44 0.24 18.54
N LEU A 387 -2.79 0.94 19.61
CA LEU A 387 -2.95 0.38 20.95
C LEU A 387 -3.94 -0.81 21.06
N PRO A 388 -5.15 -0.74 20.48
CA PRO A 388 -6.12 -1.84 20.59
C PRO A 388 -5.65 -3.11 19.89
N PHE A 389 -4.95 -2.94 18.77
CA PHE A 389 -4.46 -4.06 17.96
C PHE A 389 -3.20 -4.68 18.55
N ALA A 390 -2.35 -3.86 19.20
CA ALA A 390 -1.20 -4.36 19.90
C ALA A 390 -1.60 -5.26 21.09
N ALA A 391 -2.68 -4.89 21.79
CA ALA A 391 -3.27 -5.67 22.87
C ALA A 391 -3.79 -7.04 22.40
N LYS A 392 -4.30 -7.16 21.17
CA LYS A 392 -4.76 -8.43 20.62
C LYS A 392 -3.62 -9.40 20.30
N ASN A 393 -2.50 -8.88 19.80
CA ASN A 393 -1.41 -9.70 19.26
C ASN A 393 -0.27 -9.94 20.27
N ASP A 394 -0.49 -9.69 21.57
CA ASP A 394 0.54 -9.70 22.61
C ASP A 394 1.79 -8.85 22.27
N SER A 395 1.61 -7.85 21.41
CA SER A 395 2.68 -6.98 20.90
C SER A 395 2.77 -5.65 21.64
N LEU A 396 2.06 -5.52 22.76
CA LEU A 396 2.21 -4.38 23.67
C LEU A 396 3.64 -4.25 24.21
N SER A 397 4.33 -5.38 24.42
CA SER A 397 5.74 -5.41 24.81
C SER A 397 6.67 -4.78 23.78
N GLU A 398 6.29 -4.76 22.50
CA GLU A 398 7.04 -4.09 21.43
C GLU A 398 6.58 -2.63 21.24
N LEU A 399 5.27 -2.39 21.28
CA LEU A 399 4.69 -1.05 21.04
C LEU A 399 5.02 -0.05 22.15
N LEU A 400 4.98 -0.48 23.43
CA LEU A 400 5.16 0.43 24.56
C LEU A 400 6.59 1.00 24.61
N PRO A 401 7.66 0.19 24.45
CA PRO A 401 9.02 0.72 24.30
C PRO A 401 9.18 1.60 23.06
N LEU A 402 8.55 1.24 21.94
CA LEU A 402 8.58 2.06 20.71
C LEU A 402 7.99 3.45 20.94
N ALA A 403 6.94 3.55 21.76
CA ALA A 403 6.31 4.80 22.18
C ALA A 403 7.09 5.55 23.28
N GLY A 404 8.16 4.95 23.82
CA GLY A 404 9.00 5.51 24.86
C GLY A 404 8.63 5.15 26.30
N ILE A 405 7.77 4.15 26.52
CA ILE A 405 7.46 3.60 27.84
C ILE A 405 8.43 2.44 28.11
N ILE A 406 9.36 2.62 29.06
CA ILE A 406 10.45 1.68 29.32
C ILE A 406 10.26 0.97 30.68
N ASP A 407 9.63 1.60 31.67
CA ASP A 407 9.60 1.10 33.06
C ASP A 407 8.41 0.16 33.38
N LEU A 408 8.05 -0.75 32.46
CA LEU A 408 7.00 -1.74 32.70
C LEU A 408 7.61 -3.10 33.05
N ASN A 409 7.26 -3.66 34.22
CA ASN A 409 7.61 -5.04 34.55
C ASN A 409 6.88 -6.00 33.59
N ASP A 410 7.56 -7.03 33.07
CA ASP A 410 7.00 -8.04 32.15
C ASP A 410 5.70 -8.70 32.69
N GLU A 411 5.55 -8.81 34.01
CA GLU A 411 4.34 -9.32 34.67
C GLU A 411 3.11 -8.39 34.53
N MET A 412 3.32 -7.07 34.40
CA MET A 412 2.24 -6.08 34.20
C MET A 412 1.72 -6.09 32.76
N VAL A 413 2.56 -6.44 31.79
CA VAL A 413 2.22 -6.51 30.36
C VAL A 413 1.45 -7.80 30.04
N THR A 414 1.83 -8.91 30.66
CA THR A 414 1.25 -10.24 30.40
C THR A 414 -0.13 -10.47 31.03
N CYS A 415 -0.48 -9.74 32.10
CA CYS A 415 -1.71 -9.98 32.85
C CYS A 415 -2.86 -8.98 32.55
N PHE A 416 -2.70 -8.04 31.62
CA PHE A 416 -3.68 -6.98 31.29
C PHE A 416 -4.33 -6.34 32.55
N SER A 417 -3.55 -6.13 33.61
CA SER A 417 -4.10 -5.68 34.88
C SER A 417 -4.62 -4.24 34.77
N SER A 418 -5.48 -3.80 35.70
CA SER A 418 -5.88 -2.38 35.85
C SER A 418 -4.68 -1.41 35.85
N ASP A 419 -3.51 -1.92 36.25
CA ASP A 419 -2.30 -1.13 36.41
C ASP A 419 -1.66 -0.75 35.08
N ILE A 420 -1.78 -1.58 34.02
CA ILE A 420 -1.24 -1.23 32.68
C ILE A 420 -2.00 -0.04 32.07
N HIS A 421 -3.33 -0.05 32.12
CA HIS A 421 -4.15 1.06 31.64
C HIS A 421 -3.81 2.36 32.39
N THR A 422 -3.48 2.24 33.68
CA THR A 422 -3.09 3.39 34.52
C THR A 422 -1.69 3.89 34.15
N ALA A 423 -0.74 2.99 33.92
CA ALA A 423 0.62 3.34 33.51
C ALA A 423 0.62 4.02 32.13
N ILE A 424 -0.09 3.45 31.15
CA ILE A 424 -0.25 4.03 29.81
C ILE A 424 -0.88 5.41 29.90
N TRP A 425 -2.00 5.56 30.63
CA TRP A 425 -2.68 6.84 30.74
C TRP A 425 -1.81 7.92 31.42
N ARG A 426 -1.00 7.53 32.42
CA ARG A 426 -0.06 8.46 33.08
C ARG A 426 1.08 8.91 32.17
N ALA A 427 1.49 8.07 31.22
CA ALA A 427 2.54 8.41 30.26
C ALA A 427 2.05 9.37 29.16
N ILE A 428 0.74 9.38 28.85
CA ILE A 428 0.14 10.24 27.82
C ILE A 428 0.18 11.71 28.26
N ASP A 429 0.81 12.57 27.45
CA ASP A 429 0.80 14.01 27.66
C ASP A 429 -0.39 14.67 26.97
N ILE A 430 -1.34 15.21 27.74
CA ILE A 430 -2.53 15.90 27.25
C ILE A 430 -2.39 17.40 27.55
N PRO A 431 -1.87 18.21 26.62
CA PRO A 431 -1.53 19.61 26.88
C PRO A 431 -2.74 20.54 26.96
N ASN A 432 -3.86 20.17 26.33
CA ASN A 432 -5.06 21.00 26.26
C ASN A 432 -6.34 20.16 26.04
N ASN A 433 -7.50 20.81 26.21
CA ASN A 433 -8.81 20.18 26.07
C ASN A 433 -9.06 19.66 24.65
N THR A 434 -8.52 20.32 23.62
CA THR A 434 -8.67 19.90 22.21
C THR A 434 -8.01 18.55 21.97
N THR A 435 -6.76 18.36 22.41
CA THR A 435 -6.05 17.07 22.34
C THR A 435 -6.77 16.00 23.15
N GLY A 436 -7.30 16.34 24.33
CA GLY A 436 -8.09 15.42 25.15
C GLY A 436 -9.37 14.95 24.45
N ILE A 437 -10.16 15.87 23.89
CA ILE A 437 -11.41 15.55 23.17
C ILE A 437 -11.11 14.70 21.93
N LEU A 438 -10.05 15.02 21.19
CA LEU A 438 -9.62 14.23 20.04
C LEU A 438 -9.22 12.81 20.45
N LEU A 439 -8.40 12.66 21.49
CA LEU A 439 -7.98 11.35 21.99
C LEU A 439 -9.18 10.49 22.42
N VAL A 440 -10.09 11.05 23.22
CA VAL A 440 -11.27 10.30 23.71
C VAL A 440 -12.21 9.98 22.55
N SER A 441 -12.52 10.95 21.67
CA SER A 441 -13.38 10.71 20.51
C SER A 441 -12.78 9.66 19.57
N PHE A 442 -11.47 9.71 19.35
CA PHE A 442 -10.75 8.74 18.54
C PHE A 442 -10.80 7.33 19.13
N LEU A 443 -10.54 7.17 20.44
CA LEU A 443 -10.67 5.88 21.14
C LEU A 443 -12.11 5.33 21.10
N VAL A 444 -13.11 6.20 21.18
CA VAL A 444 -14.52 5.80 21.02
C VAL A 444 -14.84 5.41 19.58
N GLY A 445 -14.22 6.07 18.59
CA GLY A 445 -14.26 5.67 17.18
C GLY A 445 -13.66 4.28 16.96
N MET A 446 -12.51 4.00 17.56
CA MET A 446 -11.84 2.69 17.51
C MET A 446 -12.72 1.53 17.99
N LEU A 447 -13.67 1.76 18.89
CA LEU A 447 -14.62 0.73 19.32
C LEU A 447 -15.49 0.19 18.17
N SER A 448 -15.73 0.96 17.10
CA SER A 448 -16.46 0.43 15.92
C SER A 448 -15.57 -0.42 15.01
N LEU A 449 -14.25 -0.26 15.09
CA LEU A 449 -13.28 -1.09 14.37
C LEU A 449 -12.90 -2.36 15.13
N ALA A 450 -13.18 -2.43 16.44
CA ALA A 450 -12.83 -3.56 17.28
C ALA A 450 -13.71 -4.80 16.97
N GLU A 451 -13.06 -5.85 16.47
CA GLU A 451 -13.70 -7.12 16.08
C GLU A 451 -13.80 -8.07 17.28
N ASN A 452 -12.80 -8.04 18.17
CA ASN A 452 -12.64 -9.01 19.25
C ASN A 452 -12.98 -8.43 20.63
N GLU A 453 -13.38 -9.30 21.56
CA GLU A 453 -13.63 -8.90 22.95
C GLU A 453 -12.38 -8.35 23.66
N ALA A 454 -11.19 -8.88 23.37
CA ALA A 454 -9.94 -8.39 23.96
C ALA A 454 -9.65 -6.93 23.58
N GLU A 455 -9.83 -6.57 22.31
CA GLU A 455 -9.65 -5.19 21.82
C GLU A 455 -10.67 -4.25 22.49
N ARG A 456 -11.93 -4.69 22.61
CA ARG A 456 -12.98 -3.92 23.30
C ARG A 456 -12.67 -3.76 24.78
N LEU A 457 -12.28 -4.82 25.48
CA LEU A 457 -11.92 -4.80 26.89
C LEU A 457 -10.80 -3.80 27.14
N PHE A 458 -9.75 -3.84 26.32
CA PHE A 458 -8.63 -2.93 26.42
C PHE A 458 -9.06 -1.46 26.19
N LEU A 459 -9.85 -1.20 25.15
CA LEU A 459 -10.39 0.14 24.86
C LEU A 459 -11.27 0.68 26.01
N TYR A 460 -12.20 -0.12 26.54
CA TYR A 460 -13.01 0.28 27.70
C TYR A 460 -12.18 0.44 28.97
N GLY A 461 -11.12 -0.35 29.13
CA GLY A 461 -10.13 -0.18 30.20
C GLY A 461 -9.52 1.21 30.19
N ILE A 462 -9.06 1.70 29.04
CA ILE A 462 -8.50 3.04 28.87
C ILE A 462 -9.57 4.12 29.02
N LEU A 463 -10.73 3.96 28.39
CA LEU A 463 -11.84 4.92 28.51
C LEU A 463 -12.30 5.08 29.96
N SER A 464 -12.25 4.03 30.78
CA SER A 464 -12.53 4.14 32.22
C SER A 464 -11.54 5.03 32.95
N LYS A 465 -10.26 5.06 32.53
CA LYS A 465 -9.23 5.95 33.10
C LYS A 465 -9.41 7.38 32.62
N ALA A 466 -9.80 7.57 31.35
CA ALA A 466 -10.14 8.86 30.79
C ALA A 466 -11.34 9.52 31.50
N ALA A 467 -12.38 8.73 31.81
CA ALA A 467 -13.57 9.21 32.52
C ALA A 467 -13.24 9.79 33.89
N VAL A 468 -12.31 9.17 34.63
CA VAL A 468 -11.88 9.61 35.97
C VAL A 468 -10.90 10.78 35.90
N SER A 469 -9.95 10.75 34.95
CA SER A 469 -8.85 11.72 34.92
C SER A 469 -9.23 13.03 34.26
N THR A 470 -10.14 13.00 33.28
CA THR A 470 -10.57 14.17 32.50
C THR A 470 -12.10 14.17 32.32
N PRO A 471 -12.89 14.30 33.42
CA PRO A 471 -14.34 14.14 33.38
C PRO A 471 -15.04 15.18 32.48
N GLU A 472 -14.58 16.42 32.45
CA GLU A 472 -15.15 17.49 31.61
C GLU A 472 -15.07 17.17 30.11
N VAL A 473 -13.91 16.70 29.67
CA VAL A 473 -13.66 16.29 28.28
C VAL A 473 -14.45 15.03 27.94
N PHE A 474 -14.45 14.04 28.84
CA PHE A 474 -15.12 12.77 28.64
C PHE A 474 -16.65 12.93 28.58
N ALA A 475 -17.22 13.87 29.35
CA ALA A 475 -18.65 14.16 29.36
C ALA A 475 -19.20 14.59 27.99
N LEU A 476 -18.38 15.25 27.15
CA LEU A 476 -18.76 15.63 25.79
C LEU A 476 -18.96 14.40 24.90
N VAL A 477 -18.12 13.38 25.05
CA VAL A 477 -18.12 12.16 24.22
C VAL A 477 -19.10 11.09 24.76
N TYR A 478 -19.45 11.18 26.04
CA TYR A 478 -20.23 10.18 26.76
C TYR A 478 -21.52 9.72 26.05
N GLU A 479 -22.29 10.64 25.47
CA GLU A 479 -23.54 10.32 24.75
C GLU A 479 -23.33 9.35 23.59
N SER A 480 -22.23 9.50 22.84
CA SER A 480 -21.89 8.61 21.72
C SER A 480 -21.53 7.19 22.18
N LEU A 481 -21.15 7.04 23.45
CA LEU A 481 -20.73 5.78 24.05
C LEU A 481 -21.90 5.00 24.66
N ILE A 482 -23.00 5.66 25.04
CA ILE A 482 -24.16 5.04 25.71
C ILE A 482 -24.69 3.83 24.93
N PRO A 483 -25.00 3.91 23.62
CA PRO A 483 -25.54 2.76 22.88
C PRO A 483 -24.57 1.57 22.87
N LYS A 484 -23.25 1.85 22.76
CA LYS A 484 -22.21 0.81 22.76
C LYS A 484 -22.08 0.14 24.13
N MET A 485 -22.14 0.91 25.22
CA MET A 485 -22.14 0.39 26.59
C MET A 485 -23.38 -0.43 26.90
N SER A 486 -24.57 0.06 26.54
CA SER A 486 -25.83 -0.66 26.74
C SER A 486 -25.83 -2.01 26.01
N SER A 487 -25.31 -2.04 24.77
CA SER A 487 -25.14 -3.30 24.04
C SER A 487 -24.28 -4.28 24.83
N ILE A 488 -23.14 -3.85 25.37
CA ILE A 488 -22.22 -4.72 26.11
C ILE A 488 -22.83 -5.23 27.40
N VAL A 489 -23.53 -4.38 28.16
CA VAL A 489 -24.18 -4.79 29.42
C VAL A 489 -25.25 -5.87 29.17
N VAL A 490 -25.90 -5.83 28.01
CA VAL A 490 -26.94 -6.80 27.64
C VAL A 490 -26.37 -8.06 27.00
N SER A 491 -25.32 -7.96 26.18
CA SER A 491 -24.87 -9.05 25.30
C SER A 491 -23.57 -9.74 25.72
N SER A 492 -22.79 -9.18 26.65
CA SER A 492 -21.46 -9.69 27.00
C SER A 492 -21.53 -10.61 28.22
N ASP A 493 -20.90 -11.78 28.13
CA ASP A 493 -20.68 -12.67 29.29
C ASP A 493 -19.35 -12.38 30.02
N ASN A 494 -18.51 -11.52 29.44
CA ASN A 494 -17.21 -11.17 29.98
C ASN A 494 -17.31 -10.21 31.19
N VAL A 495 -17.08 -10.73 32.39
CA VAL A 495 -17.16 -9.99 33.66
C VAL A 495 -16.19 -8.79 33.69
N ALA A 496 -14.99 -8.92 33.14
CA ALA A 496 -14.00 -7.84 33.15
C ALA A 496 -14.45 -6.66 32.27
N LEU A 497 -15.10 -6.95 31.13
CA LEU A 497 -15.65 -5.96 30.23
C LEU A 497 -16.83 -5.22 30.87
N ILE A 498 -17.74 -5.95 31.51
CA ILE A 498 -18.85 -5.36 32.28
C ILE A 498 -18.32 -4.48 33.41
N GLU A 499 -17.29 -4.90 34.13
CA GLU A 499 -16.70 -4.11 35.22
C GLU A 499 -16.04 -2.82 34.71
N ALA A 500 -15.40 -2.85 33.53
CA ALA A 500 -14.85 -1.65 32.90
C ALA A 500 -15.96 -0.65 32.52
N VAL A 501 -17.06 -1.13 31.92
CA VAL A 501 -18.23 -0.30 31.60
C VAL A 501 -18.89 0.24 32.87
N LYS A 502 -19.05 -0.59 33.89
CA LYS A 502 -19.59 -0.19 35.20
C LYS A 502 -18.77 0.93 35.84
N LYS A 503 -17.43 0.88 35.77
CA LYS A 503 -16.58 1.98 36.25
C LYS A 503 -16.86 3.30 35.55
N ILE A 504 -17.07 3.28 34.24
CA ILE A 504 -17.44 4.48 33.46
C ILE A 504 -18.81 5.00 33.94
N LEU A 505 -19.82 4.13 34.06
CA LEU A 505 -21.16 4.51 34.50
C LEU A 505 -21.18 5.10 35.92
N ILE A 506 -20.44 4.49 36.85
CA ILE A 506 -20.32 5.00 38.24
C ILE A 506 -19.68 6.40 38.22
N THR A 507 -18.61 6.59 37.45
CA THR A 507 -17.92 7.88 37.34
C THR A 507 -18.84 8.95 36.76
N ALA A 508 -19.61 8.59 35.73
CA ALA A 508 -20.60 9.49 35.13
C ALA A 508 -21.72 9.90 36.11
N CYS A 509 -22.12 9.01 37.02
CA CYS A 509 -23.11 9.33 38.04
C CYS A 509 -22.54 10.16 39.21
N SER A 510 -21.24 10.08 39.48
CA SER A 510 -20.60 10.78 40.61
C SER A 510 -20.16 12.21 40.27
N GLU A 511 -19.84 12.48 39.01
CA GLU A 511 -19.21 13.72 38.58
C GLU A 511 -20.23 14.76 38.07
N GLN A 512 -20.10 16.02 38.51
CA GLN A 512 -21.04 17.08 38.14
C GLN A 512 -20.97 17.46 36.65
N ALA A 513 -19.82 17.24 36.01
CA ALA A 513 -19.62 17.47 34.58
C ALA A 513 -20.63 16.71 33.70
N PHE A 514 -21.19 15.59 34.21
CA PHE A 514 -22.17 14.74 33.53
C PHE A 514 -23.62 15.07 33.88
N ASN A 515 -23.93 16.30 34.32
CA ASN A 515 -25.31 16.74 34.62
C ASN A 515 -25.94 17.68 33.57
N SER A 516 -25.18 18.24 32.60
CA SER A 516 -25.71 19.18 31.59
C SER A 516 -26.50 18.49 30.46
N THR A 517 -27.63 19.01 29.99
CA THR A 517 -28.53 18.26 29.06
C THR A 517 -28.22 18.39 27.56
N GLU A 518 -27.28 19.23 27.14
CA GLU A 518 -27.01 19.53 25.71
C GLU A 518 -25.67 18.95 25.17
N ARG A 519 -25.34 17.68 25.42
CA ARG A 519 -23.95 17.18 25.23
C ARG A 519 -23.58 16.72 23.82
N ALA A 520 -24.43 15.92 23.17
CA ALA A 520 -24.07 15.29 21.88
C ALA A 520 -23.97 16.29 20.72
N SER A 521 -24.78 17.36 20.75
CA SER A 521 -24.70 18.46 19.79
C SER A 521 -23.44 19.31 20.03
N GLN A 522 -22.99 19.43 21.28
CA GLN A 522 -21.75 20.15 21.61
C GLN A 522 -20.50 19.40 21.15
N GLN A 523 -20.42 18.06 21.29
CA GLN A 523 -19.29 17.30 20.75
C GLN A 523 -19.19 17.43 19.23
N ARG A 524 -20.29 17.21 18.50
CA ARG A 524 -20.29 17.33 17.03
C ARG A 524 -19.91 18.73 16.58
N ARG A 525 -20.50 19.77 17.16
CA ARG A 525 -20.13 21.17 16.87
C ARG A 525 -18.67 21.47 17.21
N TYR A 526 -18.15 20.92 18.30
CA TYR A 526 -16.76 21.13 18.69
C TYR A 526 -15.82 20.45 17.69
N LEU A 527 -16.07 19.19 17.35
CA LEU A 527 -15.32 18.45 16.32
C LEU A 527 -15.40 19.16 14.96
N GLU A 528 -16.56 19.70 14.61
CA GLU A 528 -16.76 20.56 13.43
C GLU A 528 -15.88 21.81 13.45
N ASN A 529 -15.85 22.54 14.57
CA ASN A 529 -15.04 23.73 14.70
C ASN A 529 -13.54 23.47 14.61
N ILE A 530 -13.08 22.30 15.05
CA ILE A 530 -11.66 21.91 14.99
C ILE A 530 -11.31 21.12 13.73
N GLY A 531 -12.28 20.83 12.87
CA GLY A 531 -12.12 20.13 11.58
C GLY A 531 -11.96 18.61 11.68
N PHE A 532 -12.52 17.97 12.71
CA PHE A 532 -12.46 16.51 12.94
C PHE A 532 -13.84 15.85 12.98
N ASN A 533 -14.74 16.28 12.09
CA ASN A 533 -16.13 15.82 12.01
C ASN A 533 -16.20 14.29 11.90
N SER A 534 -15.25 13.71 11.14
CA SER A 534 -15.15 12.27 10.91
C SER A 534 -15.04 11.45 12.20
N PHE A 535 -14.48 12.01 13.28
CA PHE A 535 -14.29 11.30 14.56
C PHE A 535 -15.59 11.16 15.35
N GLY A 536 -16.60 11.98 15.05
CA GLY A 536 -17.95 11.84 15.60
C GLY A 536 -18.83 10.87 14.81
N GLU A 537 -18.36 10.38 13.66
CA GLU A 537 -19.09 9.50 12.76
C GLU A 537 -18.65 8.04 12.90
N ILE A 538 -19.48 7.12 12.42
CA ILE A 538 -19.17 5.69 12.41
C ILE A 538 -18.02 5.43 11.42
N ASN A 539 -17.05 4.61 11.82
CA ASN A 539 -15.89 4.23 10.98
C ASN A 539 -15.12 5.44 10.41
N PHE A 540 -14.94 6.48 11.23
CA PHE A 540 -14.21 7.69 10.82
C PHE A 540 -14.79 8.35 9.55
N GLY A 541 -16.11 8.28 9.34
CA GLY A 541 -16.81 8.93 8.24
C GLY A 541 -16.64 8.28 6.86
N SER A 542 -16.28 7.00 6.80
CA SER A 542 -16.07 6.24 5.55
C SER A 542 -17.32 6.08 4.67
N MET A 543 -18.52 6.34 5.19
CA MET A 543 -19.78 6.16 4.45
C MET A 543 -20.20 7.38 3.61
N ASN A 544 -19.51 8.53 3.74
CA ASN A 544 -19.85 9.78 3.05
C ASN A 544 -19.08 9.90 1.71
N ASN A 545 -19.34 8.99 0.76
CA ASN A 545 -18.50 8.87 -0.44
C ASN A 545 -18.89 9.79 -1.59
N THR A 546 -18.04 10.77 -1.89
CA THR A 546 -17.99 11.47 -3.19
C THR A 546 -16.67 11.21 -3.90
N PHE A 547 -16.41 9.96 -4.26
CA PHE A 547 -15.15 9.51 -4.89
C PHE A 547 -14.72 10.36 -6.09
N SER A 548 -15.68 10.71 -6.96
CA SER A 548 -15.40 11.53 -8.15
C SER A 548 -14.94 12.96 -7.84
N VAL A 549 -15.37 13.53 -6.71
CA VAL A 549 -14.92 14.85 -6.25
C VAL A 549 -13.50 14.73 -5.69
N SER A 550 -13.26 13.74 -4.83
CA SER A 550 -11.95 13.50 -4.23
C SER A 550 -10.88 13.14 -5.26
N ALA A 551 -11.25 12.39 -6.31
CA ALA A 551 -10.36 12.07 -7.44
C ALA A 551 -9.97 13.33 -8.23
N LYS A 552 -10.93 14.21 -8.53
CA LYS A 552 -10.68 15.47 -9.23
C LYS A 552 -9.80 16.41 -8.42
N LEU A 553 -10.06 16.55 -7.12
CA LEU A 553 -9.22 17.34 -6.21
C LEU A 553 -7.80 16.77 -6.14
N THR A 554 -7.64 15.45 -6.08
CA THR A 554 -6.32 14.81 -6.13
C THR A 554 -5.61 15.04 -7.47
N SER A 555 -6.34 14.99 -8.59
CA SER A 555 -5.79 15.33 -9.91
C SER A 555 -5.31 16.77 -9.95
N GLU A 556 -6.07 17.70 -9.36
CA GLU A 556 -5.68 19.10 -9.26
C GLU A 556 -4.44 19.31 -8.38
N LEU A 557 -4.34 18.60 -7.25
CA LEU A 557 -3.12 18.58 -6.44
C LEU A 557 -1.90 18.11 -7.27
N LEU A 558 -2.05 17.00 -8.01
CA LEU A 558 -0.97 16.49 -8.87
C LEU A 558 -0.60 17.48 -9.98
N ARG A 559 -1.56 18.25 -10.50
CA ARG A 559 -1.28 19.35 -11.44
C ARG A 559 -0.35 20.37 -10.81
N MET A 560 -0.67 20.84 -9.61
CA MET A 560 0.15 21.83 -8.90
C MET A 560 1.53 21.28 -8.51
N ILE A 561 1.67 19.98 -8.22
CA ILE A 561 2.97 19.35 -7.92
C ILE A 561 3.87 19.30 -9.16
N CYS A 562 3.28 19.17 -10.35
CA CYS A 562 3.98 19.07 -11.63
C CYS A 562 4.32 20.43 -12.27
N GLU A 563 3.65 21.51 -11.85
CA GLU A 563 3.98 22.90 -12.18
C GLU A 563 5.16 23.36 -11.30
#